data_AF-A0AAN8WRH8-F1
#
_entry.id   AF-A0AAN8WRH8-F1
#
_cell.length_a   1.000
_cell.length_b   1.000
_cell.length_c   1.000
_cell.angle_alpha   90.00
_cell.angle_beta   90.00
_cell.angle_gamma   90.00
#
_symmetry.space_group_name_H-M   'P 1'
#
loop_
_entity.id
_entity.type
_entity.pdbx_description
1 polymer ?
#
loop_
_entity_poly.entity_id
_entity_poly.type
_entity_poly.pdbx_seq_one_letter_code
_entity_poly.pdbx_strand_id
1 'polypeptide(L)'
;MSGKSSKGIEIGKSDSARLRSLKEALNQYVEKILGTWKPSVFAKCFPTLVPENEAILQGLRESLVDNVRRAMYEDLQILIDDHGAQKLNELSEIVKKYSGPRDVQAWRPSGDPLEDIRVHDAKILQHEKKRCLESLSQERQKLVNLLQSVKEGRDECQMRSMEIQKRVSECKEAMDLCDSLPKDYMIVYHEQVALLMKCI
;
A
#
# COMPACT_ATOMS: atom_id res chain seq x y z
N MET A 1 -18.30 22.97 -51.44
CA MET A 1 -18.45 22.62 -50.00
C MET A 1 -17.52 21.45 -49.74
N SER A 2 -16.55 21.63 -48.83
CA SER A 2 -15.47 20.67 -48.60
C SER A 2 -16.03 19.41 -47.92
N GLY A 3 -16.10 18.31 -48.67
CA GLY A 3 -16.52 17.02 -48.14
C GLY A 3 -15.45 16.49 -47.20
N LYS A 4 -15.67 16.65 -45.89
CA LYS A 4 -14.93 15.90 -44.88
C LYS A 4 -15.25 14.41 -45.10
N SER A 5 -14.30 13.71 -45.72
CA SER A 5 -14.28 12.26 -45.84
C SER A 5 -14.61 11.65 -44.48
N SER A 6 -15.75 10.95 -44.40
CA SER A 6 -16.23 10.31 -43.19
C SER A 6 -15.35 9.10 -42.90
N LYS A 7 -14.16 9.37 -42.36
CA LYS A 7 -13.25 8.34 -41.88
C LYS A 7 -13.86 7.76 -40.60
N GLY A 8 -13.88 6.43 -40.50
CA GLY A 8 -14.38 5.74 -39.33
C GLY A 8 -13.62 6.11 -38.05
N ILE A 9 -13.96 5.43 -36.95
CA ILE A 9 -13.37 5.66 -35.63
C ILE A 9 -11.85 5.56 -35.73
N GLU A 10 -11.15 6.62 -35.29
CA GLU A 10 -9.71 6.74 -35.47
C GLU A 10 -8.96 5.80 -34.52
N ILE A 11 -8.06 4.98 -35.09
CA ILE A 11 -7.19 4.08 -34.31
C ILE A 11 -5.91 4.82 -33.97
N GLY A 12 -5.73 5.13 -32.68
CA GLY A 12 -4.56 5.83 -32.16
C GLY A 12 -3.35 4.92 -32.02
N LYS A 13 -2.14 5.45 -32.20
CA LYS A 13 -0.89 4.70 -31.98
C LYS A 13 -0.70 4.31 -30.51
N SER A 14 -1.25 5.10 -29.59
CA SER A 14 -1.26 4.85 -28.14
C SER A 14 -2.34 3.87 -27.70
N ASP A 15 -3.24 3.45 -28.59
CA ASP A 15 -4.32 2.55 -28.22
C ASP A 15 -3.76 1.18 -27.84
N SER A 16 -4.23 0.65 -26.71
CA SER A 16 -3.97 -0.74 -26.35
C SER A 16 -4.58 -1.71 -27.36
N ALA A 17 -4.06 -2.94 -27.43
CA ALA A 17 -4.59 -3.96 -28.34
C ALA A 17 -6.10 -4.18 -28.19
N ARG A 18 -6.62 -4.14 -26.95
CA ARG A 18 -8.07 -4.28 -26.67
C ARG A 18 -8.88 -3.11 -27.22
N LEU A 19 -8.39 -1.88 -27.02
CA LEU A 19 -9.06 -0.69 -27.54
C LEU A 19 -9.09 -0.70 -29.08
N ARG A 20 -8.00 -1.11 -29.73
CA ARG A 20 -7.97 -1.27 -31.19
C ARG A 20 -8.98 -2.30 -31.68
N SER A 21 -9.03 -3.48 -31.05
CA SER A 21 -10.01 -4.51 -31.40
C SER A 21 -11.45 -4.03 -31.24
N LEU A 22 -11.74 -3.23 -30.20
CA LEU A 22 -13.08 -2.64 -30.04
C LEU A 22 -13.38 -1.64 -31.16
N LYS A 23 -12.48 -0.70 -31.45
CA LYS A 23 -12.65 0.29 -32.53
C LYS A 23 -12.85 -0.38 -33.89
N GLU A 24 -12.07 -1.42 -34.18
CA GLU A 24 -12.22 -2.23 -35.40
C GLU A 24 -13.58 -2.94 -35.48
N ALA A 25 -14.02 -3.56 -34.39
CA ALA A 25 -15.32 -4.24 -34.33
C ALA A 25 -16.48 -3.26 -34.52
N LEU A 26 -16.38 -2.06 -33.94
CA LEU A 26 -17.39 -1.00 -34.10
C LEU A 26 -17.41 -0.42 -35.51
N ASN A 27 -16.24 -0.21 -36.13
CA ASN A 27 -16.16 0.18 -37.54
C ASN A 27 -16.83 -0.87 -38.45
N GLN A 28 -16.54 -2.15 -38.22
CA GLN A 28 -17.20 -3.23 -38.96
C GLN A 28 -18.71 -3.29 -38.72
N TYR A 29 -19.17 -2.98 -37.51
CA TYR A 29 -20.59 -2.96 -37.18
C TYR A 29 -21.35 -1.87 -37.96
N VAL A 30 -20.80 -0.65 -38.01
CA VAL A 30 -21.39 0.45 -38.79
C VAL A 30 -21.48 0.09 -40.27
N GLU A 31 -20.39 -0.40 -40.86
CA GLU A 31 -20.39 -0.79 -42.28
C GLU A 31 -21.33 -1.98 -42.57
N LYS A 32 -21.46 -2.94 -41.63
CA LYS A 32 -22.42 -4.03 -41.78
C LYS A 32 -23.86 -3.54 -41.78
N ILE A 33 -24.24 -2.62 -40.89
CA ILE A 33 -25.59 -2.04 -40.84
C ILE A 33 -25.87 -1.30 -42.15
N LEU A 34 -24.99 -0.39 -42.55
CA LEU A 34 -25.19 0.41 -43.75
C LEU A 34 -25.15 -0.45 -45.02
N GLY A 35 -24.41 -1.56 -45.00
CA GLY A 35 -24.41 -2.55 -46.08
C GLY A 35 -25.76 -3.26 -46.30
N THR A 36 -26.66 -3.24 -45.30
CA THR A 36 -28.03 -3.75 -45.46
C THR A 36 -28.94 -2.79 -46.25
N TRP A 37 -28.57 -1.52 -46.35
CA TRP A 37 -29.35 -0.44 -46.99
C TRP A 37 -29.12 -0.40 -48.51
N LYS A 38 -29.39 -1.54 -49.15
CA LYS A 38 -29.18 -1.74 -50.59
C LYS A 38 -30.20 -0.95 -51.41
N PRO A 39 -29.88 -0.54 -52.66
CA PRO A 39 -30.83 0.17 -53.52
C PRO A 39 -32.14 -0.60 -53.71
N SER A 40 -32.08 -1.93 -53.80
CA SER A 40 -33.25 -2.79 -53.95
C SER A 40 -34.20 -2.77 -52.75
N VAL A 41 -33.71 -2.48 -51.55
CA VAL A 41 -34.55 -2.32 -50.36
C VAL A 41 -35.31 -0.99 -50.45
N PHE A 42 -34.61 0.08 -50.83
CA PHE A 42 -35.23 1.40 -51.02
C PHE A 42 -36.25 1.39 -52.16
N ALA A 43 -35.95 0.76 -53.28
CA ALA A 43 -36.87 0.63 -54.41
C ALA A 43 -38.17 -0.11 -54.04
N LYS A 44 -38.10 -1.11 -53.15
CA LYS A 44 -39.28 -1.81 -52.61
C LYS A 44 -40.11 -0.93 -51.68
N CYS A 45 -39.47 -0.08 -50.89
CA CYS A 45 -40.14 0.84 -49.98
C CYS A 45 -40.79 2.04 -50.70
N PHE A 46 -40.27 2.42 -51.87
CA PHE A 46 -40.72 3.59 -52.63
C PHE A 46 -41.09 3.23 -54.09
N PRO A 47 -42.07 2.33 -54.31
CA PRO A 47 -42.35 1.78 -55.64
C PRO A 47 -42.82 2.84 -56.66
N THR A 48 -43.45 3.92 -56.20
CA THR A 48 -43.94 5.01 -57.06
C THR A 48 -42.82 5.93 -57.55
N LEU A 49 -41.75 6.08 -56.76
CA LEU A 49 -40.64 7.01 -57.06
C LEU A 49 -39.58 6.39 -57.98
N VAL A 50 -39.47 5.06 -58.01
CA VAL A 50 -38.52 4.32 -58.86
C VAL A 50 -38.73 4.60 -60.36
N PRO A 51 -39.95 4.46 -60.93
CA PRO A 51 -40.16 4.70 -62.36
C PRO A 51 -40.12 6.18 -62.75
N GLU A 52 -40.39 7.09 -61.80
CA GLU A 52 -40.42 8.53 -62.07
C GLU A 52 -39.01 9.15 -62.05
N ASN A 53 -38.16 8.76 -61.08
CA ASN A 53 -36.81 9.30 -60.98
C ASN A 53 -35.88 8.48 -60.08
N GLU A 54 -35.31 7.39 -60.61
CA GLU A 54 -34.35 6.52 -59.92
C GLU A 54 -33.11 7.28 -59.41
N ALA A 55 -32.68 8.31 -60.14
CA ALA A 55 -31.51 9.13 -59.77
C ALA A 55 -31.75 9.91 -58.46
N ILE A 56 -32.96 10.44 -58.24
CA ILE A 56 -33.31 11.12 -57.00
C ILE A 56 -33.29 10.13 -55.83
N LEU A 57 -33.88 8.95 -56.02
CA LEU A 57 -33.92 7.94 -54.96
C LEU A 57 -32.52 7.45 -54.57
N GLN A 58 -31.64 7.28 -55.55
CA GLN A 58 -30.23 6.94 -55.30
C GLN A 58 -29.50 8.07 -54.56
N GLY A 59 -29.66 9.33 -54.98
CA GLY A 59 -29.05 10.48 -54.31
C GLY A 59 -29.55 10.65 -52.87
N LEU A 60 -30.84 10.43 -52.62
CA LEU A 60 -31.40 10.42 -51.27
C LEU A 60 -30.80 9.32 -50.41
N ARG A 61 -30.68 8.11 -50.96
CA ARG A 61 -30.08 6.96 -50.26
C ARG A 61 -28.63 7.23 -49.88
N GLU A 62 -27.82 7.73 -50.83
CA GLU A 62 -26.42 8.04 -50.59
C GLU A 62 -26.26 9.12 -49.51
N SER A 63 -27.04 10.21 -49.60
CA SER A 63 -27.07 11.26 -48.58
C SER A 63 -27.47 10.73 -47.20
N LEU A 64 -28.51 9.88 -47.14
CA LEU A 64 -28.97 9.28 -45.89
C LEU A 64 -27.89 8.36 -45.28
N VAL A 65 -27.32 7.46 -46.09
CA VAL A 65 -26.27 6.53 -45.66
C VAL A 65 -25.05 7.30 -45.14
N ASP A 66 -24.63 8.35 -45.84
CA ASP A 66 -23.47 9.15 -45.44
C ASP A 66 -23.73 9.94 -44.16
N ASN A 67 -24.93 10.49 -43.99
CA ASN A 67 -25.30 11.23 -42.78
C ASN A 67 -25.39 10.29 -41.56
N VAL A 68 -26.02 9.13 -41.71
CA VAL A 68 -26.11 8.13 -40.64
C VAL A 68 -24.72 7.57 -40.31
N ARG A 69 -23.89 7.29 -41.31
CA ARG A 69 -22.49 6.86 -41.10
C ARG A 69 -21.74 7.85 -40.23
N ARG A 70 -21.81 9.14 -40.58
CA ARG A 70 -21.11 10.21 -39.86
C ARG A 70 -21.61 10.34 -38.42
N ALA A 71 -22.93 10.40 -38.24
CA ALA A 71 -23.53 10.51 -36.91
C ALA A 71 -23.15 9.31 -36.02
N MET A 72 -23.24 8.08 -36.55
CA MET A 72 -22.84 6.88 -35.80
C MET A 72 -21.36 6.90 -35.41
N TYR A 73 -20.47 7.29 -36.31
CA TYR A 73 -19.05 7.36 -35.99
C TYR A 73 -18.73 8.45 -34.96
N GLU A 74 -19.36 9.61 -35.06
CA GLU A 74 -19.23 10.68 -34.07
C GLU A 74 -19.72 10.23 -32.69
N ASP A 75 -20.90 9.64 -32.60
CA ASP A 75 -21.47 9.14 -31.33
C ASP A 75 -20.61 8.03 -30.71
N LEU A 76 -20.13 7.09 -31.53
CA LEU A 76 -19.27 6.00 -31.06
C LEU A 76 -17.89 6.51 -30.63
N GLN A 77 -17.34 7.51 -31.31
CA GLN A 77 -16.07 8.13 -30.94
C GLN A 77 -16.20 8.81 -29.56
N ILE A 78 -17.26 9.59 -29.34
CA ILE A 78 -17.56 10.21 -28.04
C ILE A 78 -17.68 9.14 -26.94
N LEU A 79 -18.46 8.08 -27.19
CA LEU A 79 -18.65 7.01 -26.22
C LEU A 79 -17.34 6.29 -25.86
N ILE A 80 -16.46 6.08 -26.85
CA ILE A 80 -15.14 5.50 -26.61
C ILE A 80 -14.29 6.45 -25.78
N ASP A 81 -14.22 7.73 -26.15
CA ASP A 81 -13.34 8.70 -25.51
C ASP A 81 -13.76 8.98 -24.05
N ASP A 82 -15.07 9.09 -23.79
CA ASP A 82 -15.59 9.42 -22.46
C ASP A 82 -15.55 8.25 -21.47
N HIS A 83 -15.67 7.01 -21.95
CA HIS A 83 -15.95 5.87 -21.07
C HIS A 83 -15.06 4.65 -21.29
N GLY A 84 -14.58 4.42 -22.51
CA GLY A 84 -13.95 3.17 -22.92
C GLY A 84 -12.42 3.23 -23.00
N ALA A 85 -11.87 4.31 -23.56
CA ALA A 85 -10.49 4.38 -24.01
C ALA A 85 -9.50 4.22 -22.84
N GLN A 86 -9.64 5.04 -21.81
CA GLN A 86 -8.78 4.99 -20.64
C GLN A 86 -8.87 3.64 -19.92
N LYS A 87 -10.08 3.17 -19.63
CA LYS A 87 -10.31 1.92 -18.89
C LYS A 87 -9.76 0.69 -19.62
N LEU A 88 -9.89 0.62 -20.94
CA LEU A 88 -9.35 -0.49 -21.73
C LEU A 88 -7.82 -0.46 -21.83
N ASN A 89 -7.23 0.74 -21.84
CA ASN A 89 -5.79 0.90 -21.76
C ASN A 89 -5.28 0.47 -20.37
N GLU A 90 -5.88 0.94 -19.28
CA GLU A 90 -5.56 0.53 -17.91
C GLU A 90 -5.71 -0.97 -17.69
N LEU A 91 -6.83 -1.56 -18.14
CA LEU A 91 -7.04 -3.01 -18.09
C LEU A 91 -5.92 -3.75 -18.83
N SER A 92 -5.45 -3.22 -19.95
CA SER A 92 -4.37 -3.83 -20.69
C SER A 92 -3.04 -3.80 -19.96
N GLU A 93 -2.75 -2.73 -19.23
CA GLU A 93 -1.58 -2.66 -18.35
C GLU A 93 -1.71 -3.58 -17.13
N ILE A 94 -2.90 -3.69 -16.53
CA ILE A 94 -3.16 -4.65 -15.44
C ILE A 94 -2.90 -6.08 -15.92
N VAL A 95 -3.42 -6.46 -17.09
CA VAL A 95 -3.19 -7.82 -17.61
C VAL A 95 -1.70 -8.07 -17.89
N LYS A 96 -0.97 -7.09 -18.44
CA LYS A 96 0.49 -7.24 -18.64
C LYS A 96 1.23 -7.38 -17.30
N LYS A 97 0.86 -6.59 -16.30
CA LYS A 97 1.53 -6.58 -14.99
C LYS A 97 1.30 -7.87 -14.20
N TYR A 98 0.11 -8.44 -14.31
CA TYR A 98 -0.31 -9.60 -13.51
C TYR A 98 -0.52 -10.87 -14.35
N SER A 99 0.05 -10.95 -15.56
CA SER A 99 0.07 -12.19 -16.33
C SER A 99 0.98 -13.21 -15.64
N GLY A 100 0.41 -13.96 -14.70
CA GLY A 100 1.06 -15.09 -14.04
C GLY A 100 1.03 -16.36 -14.89
N PRO A 101 1.60 -17.46 -14.38
CA PRO A 101 1.44 -18.79 -14.97
C PRO A 101 -0.05 -19.12 -15.12
N ARG A 102 -0.43 -19.79 -16.21
CA ARG A 102 -1.84 -20.10 -16.50
C ARG A 102 -2.52 -20.93 -15.41
N ASP A 103 -1.75 -21.59 -14.57
CA ASP A 103 -2.23 -22.53 -13.56
C ASP A 103 -2.64 -21.86 -12.24
N VAL A 104 -2.39 -20.55 -12.08
CA VAL A 104 -2.80 -19.82 -10.86
C VAL A 104 -4.13 -19.13 -11.11
N GLN A 105 -5.20 -19.70 -10.53
CA GLN A 105 -6.51 -19.08 -10.56
C GLN A 105 -6.50 -17.81 -9.71
N ALA A 106 -6.74 -16.67 -10.36
CA ALA A 106 -6.96 -15.41 -9.66
C ALA A 106 -8.23 -15.50 -8.79
N TRP A 107 -8.17 -14.93 -7.58
CA TRP A 107 -9.32 -14.86 -6.69
C TRP A 107 -10.54 -14.23 -7.39
N ARG A 108 -11.72 -14.72 -7.04
CA ARG A 108 -13.02 -14.22 -7.51
C ARG A 108 -13.91 -14.03 -6.28
N PRO A 109 -14.80 -13.02 -6.29
CA PRO A 109 -15.82 -12.88 -5.26
C PRO A 109 -16.58 -14.20 -5.09
N SER A 110 -16.70 -14.66 -3.85
CA SER A 110 -17.38 -15.93 -3.53
C SER A 110 -18.90 -15.83 -3.67
N GLY A 111 -19.43 -14.60 -3.63
CA GLY A 111 -20.86 -14.33 -3.53
C GLY A 111 -21.34 -14.18 -2.09
N ASP A 112 -20.50 -14.45 -1.10
CA ASP A 112 -20.72 -14.10 0.30
C ASP A 112 -19.91 -12.84 0.67
N PRO A 113 -20.57 -11.70 0.92
CA PRO A 113 -19.89 -10.46 1.30
C PRO A 113 -19.01 -10.61 2.54
N LEU A 114 -19.39 -11.43 3.53
CA LEU A 114 -18.64 -11.58 4.77
C LEU A 114 -17.34 -12.34 4.56
N GLU A 115 -17.32 -13.35 3.68
CA GLU A 115 -16.10 -14.04 3.30
C GLU A 115 -15.20 -13.14 2.45
N ASP A 116 -15.77 -12.40 1.50
CA ASP A 116 -15.01 -11.52 0.61
C ASP A 116 -14.32 -10.38 1.38
N ILE A 117 -15.00 -9.78 2.36
CA ILE A 117 -14.42 -8.78 3.27
C ILE A 117 -13.30 -9.40 4.10
N ARG A 118 -13.49 -10.60 4.65
CA ARG A 118 -12.45 -11.29 5.43
C ARG A 118 -11.19 -11.54 4.61
N VAL A 119 -11.34 -11.96 3.35
CA VAL A 119 -10.19 -12.16 2.43
C VAL A 119 -9.48 -10.85 2.12
N HIS A 120 -10.24 -9.77 1.92
CA HIS A 120 -9.69 -8.44 1.72
C HIS A 120 -8.87 -7.97 2.93
N ASP A 121 -9.46 -8.08 4.13
CA ASP A 121 -8.87 -7.59 5.37
C ASP A 121 -7.72 -8.45 5.88
N ALA A 122 -7.66 -9.73 5.49
CA ALA A 122 -6.62 -10.66 5.90
C ALA A 122 -5.20 -10.10 5.66
N LYS A 123 -4.98 -9.39 4.55
CA LYS A 123 -3.67 -8.78 4.25
C LYS A 123 -3.29 -7.69 5.25
N ILE A 124 -4.24 -6.85 5.62
CA ILE A 124 -4.04 -5.76 6.58
C ILE A 124 -3.80 -6.34 7.97
N LEU A 125 -4.62 -7.31 8.39
CA LEU A 125 -4.50 -7.97 9.68
C LEU A 125 -3.18 -8.73 9.82
N GLN A 126 -2.69 -9.36 8.75
CA GLN A 126 -1.36 -9.99 8.73
C GLN A 126 -0.23 -8.98 8.90
N HIS A 127 -0.34 -7.81 8.26
CA HIS A 127 0.64 -6.73 8.40
C HIS A 127 0.68 -6.21 9.85
N GLU A 128 -0.47 -5.88 10.44
CA GLU A 128 -0.54 -5.38 11.81
C GLU A 128 -0.09 -6.44 12.83
N LYS A 129 -0.47 -7.72 12.63
CA LYS A 129 0.02 -8.82 13.47
C LYS A 129 1.55 -8.87 13.48
N LYS A 130 2.19 -8.76 12.31
CA LYS A 130 3.65 -8.77 12.20
C LYS A 130 4.25 -7.60 12.98
N ARG A 131 3.72 -6.39 12.79
CA ARG A 131 4.16 -5.18 13.49
C ARG A 131 4.05 -5.31 15.01
N CYS A 132 2.92 -5.79 15.52
CA CYS A 132 2.72 -6.01 16.96
C CYS A 132 3.70 -7.03 17.54
N LEU A 133 3.99 -8.12 16.82
CA LEU A 133 4.96 -9.12 17.25
C LEU A 133 6.38 -8.55 17.33
N GLU A 134 6.76 -7.73 16.35
CA GLU A 134 8.04 -7.02 16.37
C GLU A 134 8.15 -6.10 17.58
N SER A 135 7.14 -5.26 17.85
CA SER A 135 7.10 -4.40 19.05
C SER A 135 7.15 -5.21 20.35
N LEU A 136 6.42 -6.33 20.43
CA LEU A 136 6.43 -7.20 21.60
C LEU A 136 7.82 -7.80 21.85
N SER A 137 8.52 -8.21 20.79
CA SER A 137 9.88 -8.74 20.91
C SER A 137 10.87 -7.70 21.43
N GLN A 138 10.75 -6.45 20.96
CA GLN A 138 11.58 -5.33 21.42
C GLN A 138 11.36 -5.04 22.90
N GLU A 139 10.10 -4.98 23.36
CA GLU A 139 9.79 -4.74 24.76
C GLU A 139 10.25 -5.89 25.66
N ARG A 140 10.13 -7.14 25.21
CA ARG A 140 10.69 -8.29 25.95
C ARG A 140 12.19 -8.19 26.09
N GLN A 141 12.91 -7.79 25.05
CA GLN A 141 14.36 -7.63 25.12
C GLN A 141 14.75 -6.50 26.09
N LYS A 142 14.05 -5.36 26.05
CA LYS A 142 14.27 -4.27 27.00
C LYS A 142 14.03 -4.72 28.44
N LEU A 143 12.96 -5.48 28.68
CA LEU A 143 12.64 -6.01 30.00
C LEU A 143 13.74 -6.94 30.51
N VAL A 144 14.24 -7.86 29.67
CA VAL A 144 15.36 -8.75 30.05
C VAL A 144 16.60 -7.94 30.43
N ASN A 145 16.97 -6.95 29.62
CA ASN A 145 18.11 -6.08 29.90
C ASN A 145 17.93 -5.30 31.21
N LEU A 146 16.71 -4.78 31.45
CA LEU A 146 16.39 -4.04 32.67
C LEU A 146 16.44 -4.95 33.90
N LEU A 147 15.88 -6.16 33.83
CA LEU A 147 15.94 -7.13 34.93
C LEU A 147 17.38 -7.52 35.27
N GLN A 148 18.22 -7.68 34.25
CA GLN A 148 19.64 -7.96 34.44
C GLN A 148 20.35 -6.79 35.15
N SER A 149 20.14 -5.55 34.69
CA SER A 149 20.71 -4.36 35.31
C SER A 149 20.22 -4.16 36.76
N VAL A 150 18.93 -4.42 37.04
CA VAL A 150 18.38 -4.36 38.39
C VAL A 150 19.01 -5.42 39.29
N LYS A 151 19.23 -6.64 38.78
CA LYS A 151 19.89 -7.70 39.53
C LYS A 151 21.33 -7.32 39.87
N GLU A 152 22.10 -6.88 38.88
CA GLU A 152 23.49 -6.42 39.07
C GLU A 152 23.57 -5.31 40.11
N GLY A 153 22.67 -4.31 40.04
CA GLY A 153 22.61 -3.24 41.03
C GLY A 153 22.23 -3.71 42.43
N ARG A 154 21.35 -4.71 42.55
CA ARG A 154 21.02 -5.32 43.87
C ARG A 154 22.21 -6.06 44.45
N ASP A 155 22.92 -6.84 43.64
CA ASP A 155 24.10 -7.60 44.05
C ASP A 155 25.21 -6.63 44.52
N GLU A 156 25.42 -5.53 43.80
CA GLU A 156 26.37 -4.48 44.19
C GLU A 156 25.99 -3.80 45.53
N CYS A 157 24.73 -3.42 45.70
CA CYS A 157 24.23 -2.86 46.96
C CYS A 157 24.42 -3.83 48.13
N GLN A 158 24.17 -5.12 47.92
CA GLN A 158 24.36 -6.16 48.93
C GLN A 158 25.84 -6.28 49.32
N MET A 159 26.74 -6.32 48.33
CA MET A 159 28.19 -6.37 48.56
C MET A 159 28.68 -5.15 49.36
N ARG A 160 28.28 -3.94 48.96
CA ARG A 160 28.62 -2.71 49.68
C ARG A 160 28.05 -2.69 51.09
N SER A 161 26.82 -3.19 51.29
CA SER A 161 26.21 -3.29 52.62
C SER A 161 26.99 -4.21 53.54
N MET A 162 27.44 -5.37 53.05
CA MET A 162 28.30 -6.29 53.80
C MET A 162 29.64 -5.65 54.15
N GLU A 163 30.26 -4.91 53.22
CA GLU A 163 31.52 -4.20 53.48
C GLU A 163 31.36 -3.12 54.55
N ILE A 164 30.28 -2.32 54.48
CA ILE A 164 29.97 -1.32 55.50
C ILE A 164 29.76 -1.98 56.86
N GLN A 165 29.00 -3.07 56.93
CA GLN A 165 28.78 -3.81 58.18
C GLN A 165 30.10 -4.31 58.78
N LYS A 166 31.01 -4.84 57.95
CA LYS A 166 32.34 -5.29 58.37
C LYS A 166 33.17 -4.13 58.93
N ARG A 167 33.21 -2.98 58.25
CA ARG A 167 33.93 -1.80 58.75
C ARG A 167 33.32 -1.28 60.05
N VAL A 168 31.99 -1.30 60.17
CA VAL A 168 31.30 -0.93 61.41
C VAL A 168 31.65 -1.87 62.56
N SER A 169 31.76 -3.18 62.33
CA SER A 169 32.20 -4.12 63.38
C SER A 169 33.66 -3.89 63.76
N GLU A 170 34.57 -3.71 62.79
CA GLU A 170 35.98 -3.40 63.04
C GLU A 170 36.14 -2.10 63.85
N CYS A 171 35.37 -1.05 63.53
CA CYS A 171 35.36 0.19 64.30
C CYS A 171 34.82 -0.01 65.72
N LYS A 172 33.78 -0.84 65.91
CA LYS A 172 33.26 -1.16 67.25
C LYS A 172 34.29 -1.91 68.08
N GLU A 173 34.93 -2.91 67.52
CA GLU A 173 36.01 -3.65 68.19
C GLU A 173 37.17 -2.72 68.58
N ALA A 174 37.56 -1.79 67.70
CA ALA A 174 38.58 -0.78 68.03
C ALA A 174 38.14 0.18 69.14
N MET A 175 36.87 0.60 69.16
CA MET A 175 36.32 1.42 70.25
C MET A 175 36.29 0.65 71.57
N ASP A 176 35.82 -0.59 71.56
CA ASP A 176 35.78 -1.46 72.75
C ASP A 176 37.19 -1.70 73.32
N LEU A 177 38.20 -1.89 72.45
CA LEU A 177 39.60 -1.97 72.85
C LEU A 177 40.09 -0.69 73.52
N CYS A 178 39.79 0.48 72.95
CA CYS A 178 40.12 1.79 73.54
C CYS A 178 39.44 2.00 74.90
N ASP A 179 38.18 1.57 75.06
CA ASP A 179 37.43 1.69 76.31
C ASP A 179 37.93 0.70 77.39
N SER A 180 38.53 -0.42 76.98
CA SER A 180 39.12 -1.44 77.87
C SER A 180 40.52 -1.10 78.40
N LEU A 181 41.17 -0.06 77.85
CA LEU A 181 42.49 0.38 78.32
C LEU A 181 42.39 1.04 79.71
N PRO A 182 43.28 0.70 80.65
CA PRO A 182 43.28 1.33 81.98
C PRO A 182 43.49 2.85 81.85
N LYS A 183 42.58 3.64 82.46
CA LYS A 183 42.61 5.11 82.42
C LYS A 183 43.95 5.72 82.89
N ASP A 184 44.73 4.96 83.65
CA ASP A 184 46.05 5.37 84.17
C ASP A 184 47.13 5.46 83.07
N TYR A 185 47.03 4.72 81.96
CA TYR A 185 48.00 4.80 80.85
C TYR A 185 47.73 5.98 79.90
N MET A 186 46.50 6.49 79.84
CA MET A 186 46.13 7.64 78.99
C MET A 186 46.63 8.98 79.57
N ILE A 187 46.78 9.08 80.89
CA ILE A 187 47.28 10.29 81.56
C ILE A 187 48.79 10.47 81.30
N VAL A 188 49.56 9.37 81.33
CA VAL A 188 51.03 9.41 81.13
C VAL A 188 51.41 9.82 79.71
N TYR A 189 50.69 9.34 78.68
CA TYR A 189 50.94 9.75 77.30
C TYR A 189 50.53 11.21 77.03
N HIS A 190 49.47 11.71 77.67
CA HIS A 190 49.05 13.10 77.51
C HIS A 190 50.04 14.09 78.16
N GLU A 191 50.67 13.71 79.28
CA GLU A 191 51.76 14.50 79.89
C GLU A 191 53.05 14.45 79.06
N GLN A 192 53.44 13.29 78.52
CA GLN A 192 54.66 13.17 77.70
C GLN A 192 54.54 13.90 76.35
N VAL A 193 53.38 13.86 75.69
CA VAL A 193 53.13 14.62 74.44
C VAL A 193 53.03 16.13 74.72
N ALA A 194 52.46 16.54 75.85
CA ALA A 194 52.44 17.95 76.26
C ALA A 194 53.84 18.48 76.64
N LEU A 195 54.72 17.62 77.17
CA LEU A 195 56.14 17.95 77.41
C LEU A 195 56.92 18.07 76.10
N LEU A 196 56.72 17.16 75.15
CA LEU A 196 57.35 17.22 73.82
C LEU A 196 56.91 18.44 73.01
N MET A 197 55.63 18.84 73.09
CA MET A 197 55.13 20.06 72.43
C MET A 197 55.56 21.37 73.12
N LYS A 198 56.06 21.34 74.36
CA LYS A 198 56.66 22.52 75.03
C LYS A 198 58.17 22.67 74.74
N CYS A 199 58.79 21.67 74.11
CA CYS A 199 60.21 21.69 73.73
C CYS A 199 60.45 22.04 72.25
N ILE A 200 59.40 22.38 71.50
CA ILE A 200 59.42 22.99 70.16
C ILE A 200 58.98 24.44 70.29
#